data_AF-A0A5E4P650-F1
#
_entry.id   AF-A0A5E4P650-F1
#
_cell.length_a   1.000
_cell.length_b   1.000
_cell.length_c   1.000
_cell.angle_alpha   90.00
_cell.angle_beta   90.00
_cell.angle_gamma   90.00
#
_symmetry.space_group_name_H-M   'P 1'
#
loop_
_entity.id
_entity.type
_entity.pdbx_description
1 polymer ?
#
loop_
_entity_poly.entity_id
_entity_poly.type
_entity_poly.pdbx_seq_one_letter_code
_entity_poly.pdbx_strand_id
1 'polypeptide(L)'
;MGDSAECRTEAECPSSQKCEATKCVNVTGICGYPANHAWVTYECCADSQCEAVQACENNACREVTGQCGYPQNHAWIDYECCWDSDCGANRTCLNHACALTRECSVDADCPGNKACASGSCVQIVGECGYAANHEWVPYECCSNSQCETGICLSTHTCEEVDVTPVPPDGASNSCFPFLAIPLVALAGFAFRK
;
A
#
# COMPACT_ATOMS: atom_id res chain seq x y z
N MET A 1 36.49 74.97 -33.60
CA MET A 1 36.39 73.52 -33.34
C MET A 1 35.00 73.27 -32.78
N GLY A 2 34.12 72.59 -33.53
CA GLY A 2 32.79 72.24 -33.03
C GLY A 2 32.85 70.85 -32.41
N ASP A 3 32.59 70.74 -31.11
CA ASP A 3 32.44 69.45 -30.45
C ASP A 3 31.29 68.68 -31.11
N SER A 4 31.60 67.46 -31.54
CA SER A 4 30.64 66.54 -32.14
C SER A 4 29.77 65.95 -31.03
N ALA A 5 28.77 66.71 -30.59
CA ALA A 5 27.75 66.24 -29.65
C ALA A 5 26.91 65.12 -30.29
N GLU A 6 26.77 63.99 -29.60
CA GLU A 6 26.00 62.83 -30.05
C GLU A 6 24.49 63.01 -29.79
N CYS A 7 24.11 63.81 -28.79
CA CYS A 7 22.73 64.17 -28.50
C CYS A 7 22.62 65.56 -27.86
N ARG A 8 21.46 66.21 -28.02
CA ARG A 8 21.07 67.41 -27.25
C ARG A 8 19.83 67.18 -26.39
N THR A 9 19.00 66.23 -26.81
CA THR A 9 17.79 65.81 -26.13
C THR A 9 17.68 64.29 -26.12
N GLU A 10 16.83 63.77 -25.25
CA GLU A 10 16.57 62.34 -25.11
C GLU A 10 16.08 61.69 -26.41
N ALA A 11 15.27 62.42 -27.19
CA ALA A 11 14.69 61.94 -28.44
C ALA A 11 15.73 61.63 -29.54
N GLU A 12 16.96 62.13 -29.40
CA GLU A 12 18.07 61.82 -30.32
C GLU A 12 18.78 60.51 -29.96
N CYS A 13 18.54 59.97 -28.77
CA CYS A 13 19.08 58.70 -28.31
C CYS A 13 18.09 57.54 -28.58
N PRO A 14 18.58 56.29 -28.69
CA PRO A 14 17.74 55.10 -28.61
C PRO A 14 16.91 55.07 -27.31
N SER A 15 15.77 54.39 -27.32
CA SER A 15 14.88 54.29 -26.15
C SER A 15 15.51 53.65 -24.91
N SER A 16 16.63 52.95 -25.08
CA SER A 16 17.42 52.33 -24.00
C SER A 16 18.52 53.24 -23.42
N GLN A 17 18.68 54.45 -23.96
CA GLN A 17 19.73 55.40 -23.60
C GLN A 17 19.12 56.73 -23.20
N LYS A 18 19.87 57.52 -22.41
CA LYS A 18 19.52 58.89 -22.09
C LYS A 18 20.62 59.87 -22.49
N CYS A 19 20.28 61.14 -22.73
CA CYS A 19 21.22 62.17 -23.12
C CYS A 19 21.87 62.82 -21.89
N GLU A 20 23.13 62.46 -21.63
CA GLU A 20 23.89 62.98 -20.50
C GLU A 20 25.18 63.64 -21.00
N ALA A 21 25.35 64.93 -20.71
CA ALA A 21 26.51 65.73 -21.12
C ALA A 21 26.88 65.56 -22.61
N THR A 22 25.88 65.65 -23.50
CA THR A 22 26.00 65.53 -24.97
C THR A 22 26.35 64.13 -25.52
N LYS A 23 26.26 63.10 -24.68
CA LYS A 23 26.43 61.70 -25.07
C LYS A 23 25.21 60.87 -24.73
N CYS A 24 24.87 59.92 -25.59
CA CYS A 24 23.86 58.92 -25.26
C CYS A 24 24.48 57.87 -24.34
N VAL A 25 24.02 57.83 -23.10
CA VAL A 25 24.47 56.88 -22.08
C VAL A 25 23.40 55.83 -21.83
N ASN A 26 23.81 54.57 -21.66
CA ASN A 26 22.87 53.49 -21.37
C ASN A 26 22.15 53.75 -20.05
N VAL A 27 20.83 53.58 -20.07
CA VAL A 27 20.04 53.55 -18.85
C VAL A 27 20.20 52.16 -18.23
N THR A 28 20.75 52.12 -17.03
CA THR A 28 21.05 50.87 -16.32
C THR A 28 20.29 50.80 -15.00
N GLY A 29 20.02 49.58 -14.56
CA GLY A 29 19.42 49.30 -13.26
C GLY A 29 19.61 47.83 -12.91
N ILE A 30 19.15 47.45 -11.73
CA ILE A 30 19.46 46.14 -11.13
C ILE A 30 18.50 45.06 -11.64
N CYS A 31 17.22 45.41 -11.76
CA CYS A 31 16.13 44.49 -12.09
C CYS A 31 15.07 45.25 -12.88
N GLY A 32 14.93 44.94 -14.17
CA GLY A 32 14.10 45.72 -15.07
C GLY A 32 14.60 45.73 -16.51
N TYR A 33 14.08 46.66 -17.29
CA TYR A 33 14.49 46.91 -18.67
C TYR A 33 14.49 48.41 -18.97
N PRO A 34 15.36 48.88 -19.88
CA PRO A 34 15.37 50.27 -20.25
C PRO A 34 14.30 50.54 -21.33
N ALA A 35 13.42 51.51 -21.09
CA ALA A 35 12.40 51.95 -22.02
C ALA A 35 12.08 53.43 -21.81
N ASN A 36 11.75 54.13 -22.90
CA ASN A 36 11.43 55.56 -22.88
C ASN A 36 12.49 56.42 -22.15
N HIS A 37 13.78 56.13 -22.37
CA HIS A 37 14.92 56.82 -21.74
C HIS A 37 14.96 56.70 -20.20
N ALA A 38 14.25 55.71 -19.65
CA ALA A 38 14.19 55.44 -18.22
C ALA A 38 14.34 53.93 -17.92
N TRP A 39 14.71 53.59 -16.69
CA TRP A 39 14.75 52.21 -16.24
C TRP A 39 13.36 51.83 -15.72
N VAL A 40 12.71 50.86 -16.35
CA VAL A 40 11.44 50.31 -15.89
C VAL A 40 11.75 49.10 -15.03
N THR A 41 11.44 49.20 -13.73
CA THR A 41 11.66 48.11 -12.78
C THR A 41 10.63 47.01 -12.96
N TYR A 42 11.09 45.77 -12.92
CA TYR A 42 10.20 44.61 -12.79
C TYR A 42 9.60 44.53 -11.39
N GLU A 43 8.52 43.76 -11.25
CA GLU A 43 7.93 43.46 -9.94
C GLU A 43 8.88 42.56 -9.13
N CYS A 44 9.49 41.57 -9.78
CA CYS A 44 10.48 40.69 -9.17
C CYS A 44 11.58 40.28 -10.16
N CYS A 45 12.74 39.90 -9.64
CA CYS A 45 13.83 39.21 -10.32
C CYS A 45 14.31 37.97 -9.55
N ALA A 46 13.81 37.77 -8.33
CA ALA A 46 14.03 36.59 -7.51
C ALA A 46 12.81 36.39 -6.62
N ASP A 47 12.57 35.14 -6.22
CA ASP A 47 11.43 34.78 -5.39
C ASP A 47 11.42 35.51 -4.04
N SER A 48 12.60 35.82 -3.50
CA SER A 48 12.77 36.56 -2.24
C SER A 48 12.18 37.98 -2.25
N GLN A 49 11.81 38.50 -3.43
CA GLN A 49 11.12 39.78 -3.59
C GLN A 49 9.58 39.63 -3.57
N CYS A 50 9.07 38.41 -3.65
CA CYS A 50 7.67 38.08 -3.60
C CYS A 50 7.25 37.64 -2.19
N GLU A 51 5.93 37.52 -1.97
CA GLU A 51 5.42 36.94 -0.73
C GLU A 51 5.80 35.46 -0.60
N ALA A 52 5.76 34.92 0.62
CA ALA A 52 6.20 33.54 0.90
C ALA A 52 5.43 32.46 0.11
N VAL A 53 4.22 32.78 -0.33
CA VAL A 53 3.33 31.90 -1.12
C VAL A 53 3.38 32.18 -2.63
N GLN A 54 4.27 33.06 -3.06
CA GLN A 54 4.43 33.47 -4.45
C GLN A 54 5.83 33.13 -4.96
N ALA A 55 5.96 32.90 -6.26
CA ALA A 55 7.23 32.74 -6.96
C ALA A 55 7.36 33.81 -8.05
N CYS A 56 8.60 34.15 -8.41
CA CYS A 56 8.88 35.09 -9.46
C CYS A 56 8.84 34.39 -10.82
N GLU A 57 7.75 34.56 -11.56
CA GLU A 57 7.60 34.04 -12.91
C GLU A 57 7.46 35.18 -13.91
N ASN A 58 8.32 35.19 -14.93
CA ASN A 58 8.32 36.19 -15.99
C ASN A 58 8.31 37.63 -15.45
N ASN A 59 9.10 37.87 -14.40
CA ASN A 59 9.26 39.15 -13.73
C ASN A 59 8.02 39.68 -12.98
N ALA A 60 7.06 38.80 -12.69
CA ALA A 60 5.86 39.08 -11.91
C ALA A 60 5.73 38.06 -10.76
N CYS A 61 5.25 38.51 -9.61
CA CYS A 61 4.98 37.60 -8.50
C CYS A 61 3.68 36.84 -8.78
N ARG A 62 3.77 35.52 -8.84
CA ARG A 62 2.64 34.62 -9.10
C ARG A 62 2.42 33.71 -7.92
N GLU A 63 1.16 33.50 -7.55
CA GLU A 63 0.82 32.54 -6.51
C GLU A 63 1.27 31.14 -6.93
N VAL A 64 1.93 30.47 -6.00
CA VAL A 64 2.36 29.10 -6.20
C VAL A 64 1.18 28.20 -5.87
N THR A 65 0.71 27.45 -6.86
CA THR A 65 -0.49 26.62 -6.75
C THR A 65 -0.20 25.19 -7.15
N GLY A 66 -0.94 24.25 -6.57
CA GLY A 66 -0.89 22.84 -6.91
C GLY A 66 -2.14 22.14 -6.42
N GLN A 67 -2.23 20.84 -6.69
CA GLN A 67 -3.48 20.09 -6.49
C GLN A 67 -3.66 19.59 -5.07
N CYS A 68 -2.56 19.20 -4.43
CA CYS A 68 -2.60 18.63 -3.09
C CYS A 68 -1.28 18.83 -2.35
N GLY A 69 -1.26 19.84 -1.51
CA GLY A 69 -0.07 20.33 -0.87
C GLY A 69 -0.34 21.68 -0.25
N TYR A 70 0.74 22.39 0.03
CA TYR A 70 0.68 23.74 0.55
C TYR A 70 1.82 24.59 0.00
N PRO A 71 1.61 25.90 -0.17
CA PRO A 71 2.68 26.79 -0.59
C PRO A 71 3.61 27.10 0.59
N GLN A 72 4.92 26.92 0.39
CA GLN A 72 5.95 27.33 1.34
C GLN A 72 7.28 27.55 0.62
N ASN A 73 8.07 28.54 1.08
CA ASN A 73 9.39 28.85 0.54
C ASN A 73 9.37 29.11 -0.98
N HIS A 74 8.35 29.84 -1.46
CA HIS A 74 8.17 30.13 -2.89
C HIS A 74 7.98 28.89 -3.78
N ALA A 75 7.56 27.77 -3.19
CA ALA A 75 7.32 26.52 -3.89
C ALA A 75 6.02 25.86 -3.42
N TRP A 76 5.49 24.96 -4.25
CA TRP A 76 4.38 24.09 -3.86
C TRP A 76 4.99 22.83 -3.24
N ILE A 77 4.62 22.53 -2.00
CA ILE A 77 5.08 21.34 -1.29
C ILE A 77 3.95 20.32 -1.29
N ASP A 78 4.15 19.22 -1.99
CA ASP A 78 3.16 18.15 -2.05
C ASP A 78 3.03 17.40 -0.72
N TYR A 79 1.81 16.99 -0.40
CA TYR A 79 1.52 16.07 0.69
C TYR A 79 1.91 14.63 0.32
N GLU A 80 2.06 13.72 1.30
CA GLU A 80 2.26 12.29 1.01
C GLU A 80 1.03 11.71 0.30
N CYS A 81 -0.17 12.14 0.71
CA CYS A 81 -1.43 11.70 0.14
C CYS A 81 -2.54 12.74 0.28
N CYS A 82 -3.58 12.53 -0.53
CA CYS A 82 -4.75 13.39 -0.67
C CYS A 82 -6.02 12.54 -0.62
N TRP A 83 -5.90 11.32 -1.12
CA TRP A 83 -6.93 10.29 -1.17
C TRP A 83 -6.33 8.94 -0.77
N ASP A 84 -7.18 8.02 -0.33
CA ASP A 84 -6.75 6.66 0.04
C ASP A 84 -6.07 5.92 -1.12
N SER A 85 -6.45 6.24 -2.36
CA SER A 85 -5.84 5.68 -3.57
C SER A 85 -4.36 5.97 -3.71
N ASP A 86 -3.85 7.02 -3.05
CA ASP A 86 -2.44 7.41 -3.10
C ASP A 86 -1.56 6.50 -2.20
N CYS A 87 -2.18 5.84 -1.21
CA CYS A 87 -1.46 5.15 -0.13
C CYS A 87 -1.13 3.67 -0.39
N GLY A 88 -1.57 3.12 -1.52
CA GLY A 88 -1.41 1.69 -1.81
C GLY A 88 -2.34 0.80 -0.96
N ALA A 89 -2.19 -0.53 -1.08
CA ALA A 89 -3.08 -1.48 -0.42
C ALA A 89 -2.99 -1.42 1.12
N ASN A 90 -4.12 -1.61 1.79
CA ASN A 90 -4.27 -1.61 3.26
C ASN A 90 -3.79 -0.33 3.95
N ARG A 91 -3.79 0.80 3.25
CA ARG A 91 -3.48 2.11 3.82
C ARG A 91 -4.56 3.13 3.43
N THR A 92 -4.76 4.11 4.29
CA THR A 92 -5.71 5.22 4.12
C THR A 92 -4.98 6.53 4.36
N CYS A 93 -5.41 7.58 3.65
CA CYS A 93 -4.86 8.90 3.81
C CYS A 93 -5.47 9.59 5.03
N LEU A 94 -4.69 9.69 6.11
CA LEU A 94 -5.10 10.38 7.34
C LEU A 94 -4.18 11.57 7.59
N ASN A 95 -4.75 12.77 7.61
CA ASN A 95 -4.01 14.03 7.80
C ASN A 95 -2.81 14.16 6.86
N HIS A 96 -3.01 13.89 5.57
CA HIS A 96 -1.96 14.00 4.53
C HIS A 96 -0.79 13.01 4.68
N ALA A 97 -0.95 11.97 5.50
CA ALA A 97 0.01 10.89 5.66
C ALA A 97 -0.67 9.53 5.48
N CYS A 98 0.05 8.58 4.87
CA CYS A 98 -0.51 7.26 4.62
C CYS A 98 -0.40 6.38 5.86
N ALA A 99 -1.53 6.13 6.51
CA ALA A 99 -1.61 5.28 7.69
C ALA A 99 -2.10 3.87 7.31
N LEU A 100 -1.66 2.85 8.05
CA LEU A 100 -2.21 1.49 7.91
C LEU A 100 -3.71 1.49 8.26
N THR A 101 -4.53 1.03 7.33
CA THR A 101 -5.95 0.75 7.58
C THR A 101 -6.00 -0.48 8.48
N ARG A 102 -6.61 -0.34 9.65
CA ARG A 102 -6.88 -1.51 10.50
C ARG A 102 -7.88 -2.40 9.78
N GLU A 103 -7.58 -3.69 9.69
CA GLU A 103 -8.51 -4.71 9.18
C GLU A 103 -9.66 -4.93 10.17
N CYS A 104 -9.42 -4.71 11.47
CA CYS A 104 -10.38 -4.94 12.53
C CYS A 104 -10.20 -3.94 13.69
N SER A 105 -11.28 -3.66 14.42
CA SER A 105 -11.27 -3.00 15.72
C SER A 105 -11.72 -3.93 16.84
N VAL A 106 -12.55 -4.91 16.51
CA VAL A 106 -13.03 -5.98 17.42
C VAL A 106 -12.96 -7.33 16.71
N ASP A 107 -13.00 -8.42 17.48
CA ASP A 107 -12.96 -9.77 16.92
C ASP A 107 -14.07 -10.04 15.91
N ALA A 108 -15.25 -9.47 16.13
CA ALA A 108 -16.41 -9.59 15.24
C ALA A 108 -16.19 -9.01 13.83
N ASP A 109 -15.17 -8.16 13.64
CA ASP A 109 -14.79 -7.66 12.32
C ASP A 109 -14.01 -8.72 11.50
N CYS A 110 -13.49 -9.75 12.18
CA CYS A 110 -12.72 -10.83 11.58
C CYS A 110 -13.61 -12.04 11.22
N PRO A 111 -13.12 -12.97 10.37
CA PRO A 111 -13.71 -14.29 10.24
C PRO A 111 -13.70 -15.07 11.57
N GLY A 112 -14.67 -15.95 11.82
CA GLY A 112 -14.83 -16.65 13.10
C GLY A 112 -13.68 -17.54 13.57
N ASN A 113 -12.71 -17.86 12.70
CA ASN A 113 -11.48 -18.59 13.02
C ASN A 113 -10.26 -17.66 13.29
N LYS A 114 -10.49 -16.35 13.35
CA LYS A 114 -9.49 -15.30 13.57
C LYS A 114 -9.93 -14.37 14.69
N ALA A 115 -8.97 -13.75 15.36
CA ALA A 115 -9.19 -12.71 16.37
C ALA A 115 -8.53 -11.40 15.93
N CYS A 116 -9.03 -10.28 16.42
CA CYS A 116 -8.46 -8.97 16.15
C CYS A 116 -7.29 -8.71 17.10
N ALA A 117 -6.07 -8.68 16.55
CA ALA A 117 -4.88 -8.33 17.31
C ALA A 117 -4.17 -7.15 16.64
N SER A 118 -4.00 -6.06 17.39
CA SER A 118 -3.30 -4.85 16.92
C SER A 118 -3.84 -4.27 15.62
N GLY A 119 -5.13 -4.48 15.32
CA GLY A 119 -5.78 -4.00 14.10
C GLY A 119 -5.62 -4.93 12.89
N SER A 120 -5.18 -6.16 13.08
CA SER A 120 -5.10 -7.19 12.04
C SER A 120 -5.81 -8.47 12.49
N CYS A 121 -6.46 -9.15 11.54
CA CYS A 121 -7.12 -10.42 11.84
C CYS A 121 -6.09 -11.56 11.85
N VAL A 122 -5.67 -11.95 13.05
CA VAL A 122 -4.69 -13.03 13.27
C VAL A 122 -5.40 -14.37 13.44
N GLN A 123 -4.76 -15.43 12.96
CA GLN A 123 -5.32 -16.77 13.07
C GLN A 123 -5.22 -17.30 14.51
N ILE A 124 -6.32 -17.83 15.02
CA ILE A 124 -6.36 -18.45 16.34
C ILE A 124 -5.81 -19.87 16.20
N VAL A 125 -4.83 -20.21 17.03
CA VAL A 125 -4.15 -21.50 17.03
C VAL A 125 -4.09 -22.07 18.44
N GLY A 126 -4.14 -23.39 18.55
CA GLY A 126 -3.93 -24.12 19.79
C GLY A 126 -3.50 -25.55 19.50
N GLU A 127 -3.20 -26.31 20.56
CA GLU A 127 -2.55 -27.62 20.43
C GLU A 127 -3.51 -28.73 20.01
N CYS A 128 -4.75 -28.71 20.52
CA CYS A 128 -5.74 -29.77 20.35
C CYS A 128 -7.15 -29.17 20.37
N GLY A 129 -7.76 -28.96 19.21
CA GLY A 129 -9.02 -28.24 19.10
C GLY A 129 -9.27 -27.64 17.72
N TYR A 130 -10.21 -26.70 17.65
CA TYR A 130 -10.52 -25.91 16.48
C TYR A 130 -10.85 -24.46 16.86
N ALA A 131 -10.66 -23.53 15.92
CA ALA A 131 -11.01 -22.13 16.11
C ALA A 131 -12.45 -21.86 15.64
N ALA A 132 -13.28 -21.30 16.51
CA ALA A 132 -14.65 -20.89 16.19
C ALA A 132 -15.09 -19.72 17.10
N ASN A 133 -15.98 -18.85 16.60
CA ASN A 133 -16.50 -17.70 17.33
C ASN A 133 -15.42 -16.82 17.97
N HIS A 134 -14.27 -16.68 17.30
CA HIS A 134 -13.12 -15.91 17.78
C HIS A 134 -12.44 -16.48 19.03
N GLU A 135 -12.63 -17.77 19.32
CA GLU A 135 -11.98 -18.47 20.42
C GLU A 135 -11.42 -19.83 19.98
N TRP A 136 -10.44 -20.34 20.73
CA TRP A 136 -9.97 -21.71 20.57
C TRP A 136 -10.88 -22.65 21.38
N VAL A 137 -11.57 -23.55 20.69
CA VAL A 137 -12.39 -24.58 21.33
C VAL A 137 -11.56 -25.86 21.44
N PRO A 138 -11.12 -26.25 22.64
CA PRO A 138 -10.33 -27.47 22.81
C PRO A 138 -11.21 -28.69 22.55
N TYR A 139 -10.59 -29.72 21.98
CA TYR A 139 -11.24 -31.03 21.95
C TYR A 139 -11.17 -31.72 23.32
N GLU A 140 -12.00 -32.74 23.53
CA GLU A 140 -11.95 -33.57 24.73
C GLU A 140 -10.64 -34.36 24.80
N CYS A 141 -10.18 -34.90 23.66
CA CYS A 141 -8.92 -35.62 23.56
C CYS A 141 -8.25 -35.49 22.18
N CYS A 142 -6.92 -35.61 22.16
CA CYS A 142 -6.10 -35.79 20.97
C CYS A 142 -5.19 -37.02 21.04
N SER A 143 -5.14 -37.69 22.19
CA SER A 143 -4.48 -38.98 22.34
C SER A 143 -5.15 -39.79 23.45
N ASN A 144 -4.96 -41.12 23.42
CA ASN A 144 -5.52 -42.01 24.44
C ASN A 144 -5.02 -41.68 25.85
N SER A 145 -3.85 -41.06 26.01
CA SER A 145 -3.32 -40.67 27.32
C SER A 145 -4.08 -39.53 27.98
N GLN A 146 -4.96 -38.83 27.24
CA GLN A 146 -5.80 -37.76 27.76
C GLN A 146 -7.16 -38.26 28.26
N CYS A 147 -7.51 -39.54 28.01
CA CYS A 147 -8.73 -40.16 28.52
C CYS A 147 -8.45 -40.84 29.87
N GLU A 148 -9.30 -40.59 30.86
CA GLU A 148 -9.20 -41.22 32.19
C GLU A 148 -9.45 -42.73 32.11
N THR A 149 -10.43 -43.13 31.29
CA THR A 149 -10.71 -44.50 30.87
C THR A 149 -10.94 -44.54 29.35
N GLY A 150 -10.52 -45.61 28.67
CA GLY A 150 -10.83 -45.83 27.26
C GLY A 150 -9.82 -45.30 26.23
N ILE A 151 -10.29 -45.04 25.01
CA ILE A 151 -9.52 -44.57 23.85
C ILE A 151 -10.08 -43.27 23.30
N CYS A 152 -9.21 -42.47 22.70
CA CYS A 152 -9.61 -41.27 21.98
C CYS A 152 -10.03 -41.63 20.55
N LEU A 153 -11.28 -41.35 20.21
CA LEU A 153 -11.81 -41.57 18.86
C LEU A 153 -11.36 -40.48 17.88
N SER A 154 -11.54 -40.73 16.58
CA SER A 154 -11.28 -39.73 15.53
C SER A 154 -12.21 -38.51 15.60
N THR A 155 -13.33 -38.62 16.33
CA THR A 155 -14.22 -37.51 16.69
C THR A 155 -13.71 -36.67 17.85
N HIS A 156 -12.52 -36.99 18.37
CA HIS A 156 -11.90 -36.32 19.51
C HIS A 156 -12.72 -36.38 20.81
N THR A 157 -13.38 -37.52 21.04
CA THR A 157 -14.15 -37.85 22.23
C THR A 157 -13.60 -39.12 22.89
N CYS A 158 -13.60 -39.19 24.22
CA CYS A 158 -13.16 -40.38 24.95
C CYS A 158 -14.30 -41.39 25.03
N GLU A 159 -14.04 -42.64 24.61
CA GLU A 159 -15.00 -43.74 24.73
C GLU A 159 -14.36 -44.93 25.46
N GLU A 160 -15.09 -45.51 26.40
CA GLU A 160 -14.65 -46.69 27.12
C GLU A 160 -14.60 -47.88 26.17
N VAL A 161 -13.44 -48.54 26.10
CA VAL A 161 -13.33 -49.80 25.36
C VAL A 161 -13.81 -50.90 26.27
N ASP A 162 -15.02 -51.38 26.02
CA ASP A 162 -15.52 -52.60 26.62
C ASP A 162 -14.65 -53.77 26.13
N VAL A 163 -13.62 -54.11 26.91
CA VAL A 163 -12.86 -55.35 26.74
C VAL A 163 -13.74 -56.51 27.18
N THR A 164 -14.83 -56.77 26.45
CA THR A 164 -15.52 -58.05 26.57
C THR A 164 -14.47 -59.12 26.28
N PRO A 165 -14.17 -60.02 27.22
CA PRO A 165 -13.21 -61.09 26.96
C PRO A 165 -13.73 -61.87 25.77
N VAL A 166 -12.98 -61.86 24.65
CA VAL A 166 -13.21 -62.83 23.59
C VAL A 166 -13.03 -64.20 24.26
N PRO A 167 -14.08 -65.04 24.35
CA PRO A 167 -13.90 -66.37 24.88
C PRO A 167 -12.81 -67.06 24.04
N PRO A 168 -11.89 -67.83 24.64
CA PRO A 168 -10.89 -68.54 23.87
C PRO A 168 -11.61 -69.48 22.92
N ASP A 169 -11.69 -69.10 21.63
CA ASP A 169 -12.27 -69.93 20.58
C ASP A 169 -11.42 -71.19 20.46
N GLY A 170 -11.87 -72.21 21.18
CA GLY A 170 -11.47 -73.57 21.02
C GLY A 170 -11.82 -74.04 19.61
N ALA A 171 -10.77 -74.48 18.91
CA ALA A 171 -10.77 -75.57 17.95
C ALA A 171 -12.04 -75.76 17.10
N SER A 172 -11.97 -75.29 15.86
CA SER A 172 -12.77 -75.83 14.75
C SER A 172 -11.84 -76.17 13.59
N ASN A 173 -11.09 -77.25 13.77
CA ASN A 173 -10.58 -78.06 12.67
C ASN A 173 -11.77 -78.57 11.85
N SER A 174 -11.93 -78.08 10.63
CA SER A 174 -12.61 -78.84 9.59
C SER A 174 -11.82 -78.74 8.29
N CYS A 175 -11.04 -79.80 8.05
CA CYS A 175 -10.62 -80.21 6.72
C CYS A 175 -11.85 -80.20 5.78
N PHE A 176 -11.84 -79.33 4.77
CA PHE A 176 -12.61 -79.59 3.55
C PHE A 176 -11.67 -80.18 2.50
N PRO A 177 -12.00 -81.35 1.94
CA PRO A 177 -11.18 -81.98 0.92
C PRO A 177 -11.32 -81.24 -0.41
N PHE A 178 -10.22 -81.22 -1.13
CA PHE A 178 -10.11 -80.95 -2.56
C PHE A 178 -11.32 -81.49 -3.35
N LEU A 179 -12.17 -80.59 -3.85
CA LEU A 179 -13.01 -80.87 -5.00
C LEU A 179 -12.41 -80.15 -6.21
N ALA A 180 -11.86 -80.97 -7.09
CA ALA A 180 -11.30 -80.61 -8.37
C ALA A 180 -12.33 -79.83 -9.21
N ILE A 181 -11.95 -78.63 -9.65
CA ILE A 181 -12.62 -77.92 -10.73
C ILE A 181 -11.98 -78.41 -12.03
N PRO A 182 -12.74 -78.98 -13.00
CA PRO A 182 -12.17 -79.35 -14.28
C PRO A 182 -11.90 -78.10 -15.12
N LEU A 183 -10.71 -78.08 -15.72
CA LEU A 183 -10.36 -77.23 -16.86
C LEU A 183 -11.43 -77.38 -17.95
N VAL A 184 -12.14 -76.30 -18.27
CA VAL A 184 -12.71 -76.12 -19.61
C VAL A 184 -12.03 -74.91 -20.23
N ALA A 185 -11.10 -75.22 -21.13
CA ALA A 185 -10.54 -74.31 -22.10
C ALA A 185 -11.53 -74.03 -23.22
N LEU A 186 -11.20 -73.01 -24.03
CA LEU A 186 -11.80 -72.53 -25.28
C LEU A 186 -12.71 -71.31 -25.10
N ALA A 187 -12.65 -70.25 -25.91
CA ALA A 187 -11.66 -69.71 -26.84
C ALA A 187 -12.26 -68.38 -27.34
N GLY A 188 -11.43 -67.35 -27.47
CA GLY A 188 -11.52 -66.39 -28.59
C GLY A 188 -12.57 -65.27 -28.55
N PHE A 189 -12.21 -64.18 -29.25
CA PHE A 189 -12.91 -62.93 -29.57
C PHE A 189 -12.69 -61.78 -28.56
N ALA A 190 -11.65 -60.95 -28.68
CA ALA A 190 -11.19 -60.06 -29.77
C ALA A 190 -12.08 -58.83 -30.03
N PHE A 191 -11.49 -57.65 -29.73
CA PHE A 191 -11.68 -56.31 -30.35
C PHE A 191 -13.11 -55.72 -30.35
N ARG A 192 -13.39 -54.52 -29.82
CA ARG A 192 -13.02 -53.14 -30.28
C ARG A 192 -13.99 -52.23 -29.47
N LYS A 193 -13.77 -50.97 -29.11
CA LYS A 193 -12.96 -49.88 -29.62
C LYS A 193 -12.88 -48.81 -28.52
#